data_AF-A0A926SBG6-F1
#
_entry.id   AF-A0A926SBG6-F1
#
_cell.length_a   1.000
_cell.length_b   1.000
_cell.length_c   1.000
_cell.angle_alpha   90.00
_cell.angle_beta   90.00
_cell.angle_gamma   90.00
#
_symmetry.space_group_name_H-M   'P 1'
#
loop_
_entity.id
_entity.type
_entity.pdbx_description
1 polymer ?
#
loop_
_entity_poly.entity_id
_entity_poly.type
_entity_poly.pdbx_seq_one_letter_code
_entity_poly.pdbx_strand_id
1 'polypeptide(L)'
;MFTQIYYLILSRADGRYLVAQPNASSRDAGESYLLMFREHYDALSYLNAHGSDVADRFAVETVSGGQLKGLLQRWGFTGVGVVQDPLVPQIEFLEHG
;
A
#
# COMPACT_ATOMS: atom_id res chain seq x y z
N MET A 1 4.39 -1.09 24.83
CA MET A 1 4.14 -0.11 23.76
C MET A 1 3.92 -0.91 22.48
N PHE A 2 2.69 -1.00 21.99
CA PHE A 2 2.38 -1.85 20.83
C PHE A 2 2.91 -1.18 19.56
N THR A 3 3.94 -1.79 18.95
CA THR A 3 4.36 -1.38 17.62
C THR A 3 3.33 -1.95 16.66
N GLN A 4 2.48 -1.10 16.09
CA GLN A 4 1.58 -1.51 15.03
C GLN A 4 2.45 -1.87 13.81
N ILE A 5 2.35 -3.14 13.40
CA ILE A 5 3.03 -3.67 12.22
C ILE A 5 2.05 -3.57 11.06
N TYR A 6 2.55 -3.07 9.94
CA TYR A 6 1.81 -3.00 8.68
C TYR A 6 2.54 -3.82 7.62
N TYR A 7 1.78 -4.27 6.63
CA TYR A 7 2.28 -5.04 5.50
C TYR A 7 2.10 -4.20 4.24
N LEU A 8 3.16 -4.11 3.45
CA LEU A 8 3.22 -3.37 2.19
C LEU A 8 3.44 -4.35 1.05
N ILE A 9 3.06 -3.97 -0.17
CA ILE A 9 3.36 -4.73 -1.37
C ILE A 9 4.48 -4.02 -2.13
N LEU A 10 5.60 -4.71 -2.34
CA LEU A 10 6.78 -4.25 -3.06
C LEU A 10 6.89 -4.97 -4.40
N SER A 11 6.99 -4.23 -5.50
CA SER A 11 7.37 -4.77 -6.80
C SER A 11 8.83 -5.18 -6.78
N ARG A 12 9.11 -6.46 -6.98
CA ARG A 12 10.47 -7.00 -7.16
C ARG A 12 11.06 -6.60 -8.51
N ALA A 13 10.22 -6.26 -9.49
CA ALA A 13 10.66 -5.86 -10.81
C ALA A 13 11.30 -4.45 -10.81
N ASP A 14 10.69 -3.52 -10.08
CA ASP A 14 11.07 -2.09 -10.12
C ASP A 14 11.51 -1.52 -8.76
N GLY A 15 11.36 -2.29 -7.67
CA GLY A 15 11.64 -1.82 -6.30
C GLY A 15 10.65 -0.77 -5.80
N ARG A 16 9.46 -0.68 -6.40
CA ARG A 16 8.42 0.31 -6.09
C ARG A 16 7.31 -0.30 -5.26
N TYR A 17 6.73 0.49 -4.37
CA TYR A 17 5.58 0.06 -3.57
C TYR A 17 4.27 0.20 -4.34
N LEU A 18 3.31 -0.66 -4.02
CA LEU A 18 1.95 -0.54 -4.49
C LEU A 18 1.29 0.68 -3.85
N VAL A 19 0.63 1.49 -4.68
CA VAL A 19 -0.04 2.72 -4.26
C VAL A 19 -1.46 2.75 -4.79
N ALA A 20 -2.37 3.36 -4.03
CA ALA A 20 -3.70 3.70 -4.49
C ALA A 20 -3.70 5.13 -5.02
N GLN A 21 -4.38 5.30 -6.15
CA GLN A 21 -4.63 6.57 -6.80
C GLN A 21 -6.14 6.74 -6.98
N PRO A 22 -6.86 7.29 -5.99
CA PRO A 22 -8.32 7.42 -6.05
C PRO A 22 -8.78 8.33 -7.21
N ASN A 23 -7.93 9.28 -7.62
CA ASN A 23 -8.23 10.28 -8.65
C ASN A 23 -7.50 10.02 -9.99
N ALA A 24 -7.30 8.76 -10.38
CA ALA A 24 -6.60 8.43 -11.63
C ALA A 24 -7.25 9.03 -12.91
N SER A 25 -8.53 9.41 -12.85
CA SER A 25 -9.29 10.02 -13.96
C SER A 25 -9.21 11.55 -14.01
N SER A 26 -8.73 12.21 -12.95
CA SER A 26 -8.58 13.66 -12.89
C SER A 26 -7.15 14.04 -13.27
N ARG A 27 -7.00 15.13 -14.02
CA ARG A 27 -5.72 15.63 -14.56
C ARG A 27 -4.66 15.92 -13.47
N ASP A 28 -5.09 16.01 -12.22
CA ASP A 28 -4.28 15.99 -11.00
C ASP A 28 -3.96 14.54 -10.59
N ALA A 29 -3.12 13.86 -11.38
CA ALA A 29 -2.54 12.56 -11.04
C ALA A 29 -1.45 12.68 -9.94
N GLY A 30 -1.68 13.54 -8.95
CA GLY A 30 -0.67 13.95 -7.96
C GLY A 30 -0.72 13.14 -6.66
N GLU A 31 -1.88 12.63 -6.29
CA GLU A 31 -2.06 12.03 -4.97
C GLU A 31 -1.80 10.51 -5.00
N SER A 32 -0.62 10.12 -4.54
CA SER A 32 -0.23 8.72 -4.39
C SER A 32 -0.28 8.33 -2.92
N TYR A 33 -1.15 7.39 -2.58
CA TYR A 33 -1.30 6.86 -1.23
C TYR A 33 -0.66 5.48 -1.14
N LEU A 34 0.24 5.29 -0.19
CA LEU A 34 0.89 3.99 0.01
C LEU A 34 -0.14 2.96 0.49
N LEU A 35 -0.29 1.86 -0.25
CA LEU A 35 -1.22 0.80 0.14
C LEU A 35 -0.65 -0.01 1.32
N MET A 36 -1.45 -0.17 2.37
CA MET A 36 -1.08 -0.89 3.57
C MET A 36 -2.15 -1.91 3.96
N PHE A 37 -1.68 -3.02 4.50
CA PHE A 37 -2.51 -4.11 5.00
C PHE A 37 -2.22 -4.32 6.48
N ARG A 38 -3.26 -4.68 7.23
CA ARG A 38 -3.15 -4.98 8.67
C ARG A 38 -2.55 -6.36 8.90
N GLU A 39 -2.78 -7.28 7.97
CA GLU A 39 -2.29 -8.66 8.06
C GLU A 39 -1.60 -9.10 6.77
N HIS A 40 -0.64 -10.02 6.90
CA HIS A 40 0.13 -10.53 5.77
C HIS A 40 -0.75 -11.27 4.75
N TYR A 41 -1.72 -12.05 5.24
CA TYR A 41 -2.61 -12.81 4.37
C TYR A 41 -3.59 -11.92 3.61
N ASP A 42 -3.96 -10.75 4.13
CA ASP A 42 -4.78 -9.78 3.41
C ASP A 42 -4.04 -9.22 2.20
N ALA A 43 -2.76 -8.89 2.37
CA ALA A 43 -1.91 -8.42 1.27
C ALA A 43 -1.80 -9.47 0.15
N LEU A 44 -1.60 -10.74 0.52
CA LEU A 44 -1.57 -11.84 -0.44
C LEU A 44 -2.93 -12.08 -1.10
N SER A 45 -4.02 -12.01 -0.33
CA SER A 45 -5.37 -12.19 -0.85
C SER A 45 -5.72 -11.10 -1.86
N TYR A 46 -5.41 -9.85 -1.55
CA TYR A 46 -5.61 -8.71 -2.45
C TYR A 46 -4.79 -8.86 -3.74
N LEU A 47 -3.50 -9.22 -3.63
CA LEU A 47 -2.64 -9.44 -4.78
C LEU A 47 -3.15 -10.58 -5.67
N ASN A 48 -3.61 -11.68 -5.07
CA ASN A 48 -4.21 -12.78 -5.82
C ASN A 48 -5.54 -12.40 -6.48
N ALA A 49 -6.35 -11.56 -5.83
CA ALA A 49 -7.65 -11.15 -6.35
C ALA A 49 -7.53 -10.16 -7.52
N HIS A 50 -6.61 -9.19 -7.44
CA HIS A 50 -6.52 -8.07 -8.38
C HIS A 50 -5.32 -8.13 -9.33
N GLY A 51 -4.37 -9.03 -9.10
CA GLY A 51 -3.11 -9.09 -9.84
C GLY A 51 -2.46 -10.47 -9.84
N SER A 52 -3.26 -11.54 -9.93
CA SER A 52 -2.77 -12.93 -9.95
C SER A 52 -1.68 -13.18 -10.99
N ASP A 53 -1.80 -12.61 -12.19
CA ASP A 53 -0.80 -12.73 -13.26
C ASP A 53 0.56 -12.08 -12.94
N VAL A 54 0.57 -11.10 -12.03
CA VAL A 54 1.77 -10.37 -11.64
C VAL A 54 2.24 -10.70 -10.23
N ALA A 55 1.51 -11.53 -9.49
CA ALA A 55 1.73 -11.81 -8.07
C ALA A 55 3.16 -12.30 -7.75
N ASP A 56 3.76 -13.14 -8.60
CA ASP A 56 5.14 -13.63 -8.45
C ASP A 56 6.20 -12.52 -8.49
N ARG A 57 5.87 -11.40 -9.14
CA ARG A 57 6.74 -10.22 -9.26
C ARG A 57 6.60 -9.27 -8.07
N PHE A 58 5.70 -9.55 -7.14
CA PHE A 58 5.53 -8.75 -5.93
C PHE A 58 5.96 -9.54 -4.69
N ALA A 59 6.37 -8.81 -3.66
CA ALA A 59 6.71 -9.33 -2.35
C ALA A 59 5.93 -8.57 -1.29
N VAL A 60 5.56 -9.24 -0.21
CA VAL A 60 4.99 -8.59 0.96
C VAL A 60 6.12 -8.18 1.90
N GLU A 61 6.21 -6.90 2.21
CA GLU A 61 7.21 -6.33 3.12
C GLU A 61 6.53 -5.91 4.43
N THR A 62 7.21 -6.14 5.56
CA THR A 62 6.72 -5.75 6.88
C THR A 62 7.36 -4.43 7.31
N VAL A 63 6.54 -3.46 7.69
CA VAL A 63 6.98 -2.15 8.15
C VAL A 63 6.39 -1.82 9.51
N SER A 64 7.20 -1.22 10.38
CA SER A 64 6.72 -0.67 11.65
C SER A 64 6.19 0.76 11.46
N GLY A 65 5.22 1.18 12.27
CA GLY A 65 4.69 2.56 12.21
C GLY A 65 5.77 3.65 12.32
N GLY A 66 6.90 3.39 12.99
CA GLY A 66 8.03 4.31 13.06
C GLY A 66 8.79 4.45 11.72
N GLN A 67 8.94 3.37 10.97
CA GLN A 67 9.58 3.38 9.65
C GLN A 67 8.67 3.92 8.54
N LEU A 68 7.36 3.78 8.72
CA LEU A 68 6.34 4.22 7.76
C LEU A 68 6.46 5.71 7.43
N LYS A 69 6.64 6.57 8.44
CA LYS A 69 6.79 8.02 8.22
C LYS A 69 7.99 8.34 7.33
N GLY A 70 9.14 7.68 7.56
CA GLY A 70 10.33 7.85 6.75
C GLY A 70 10.14 7.39 5.31
N LEU A 71 9.35 6.33 5.10
CA LEU A 71 9.02 5.82 3.77
C LEU A 71 8.10 6.79 3.02
N LEU A 72 7.04 7.31 3.65
CA LEU A 72 6.14 8.30 3.06
C LEU A 72 6.91 9.55 2.58
N GLN A 73 7.78 10.09 3.44
CA GLN A 73 8.58 11.27 3.10
C GLN A 73 9.62 11.00 2.01
N ARG A 74 10.27 9.84 2.02
CA ARG A 74 11.29 9.46 1.03
C ARG A 74 10.70 9.34 -0.37
N TRP A 75 9.50 8.81 -0.49
CA TRP A 75 8.85 8.57 -1.78
C TRP A 75 7.87 9.66 -2.20
N GLY A 76 7.60 10.65 -1.32
CA GLY A 76 6.70 11.76 -1.60
C GLY A 76 5.23 11.35 -1.68
N PHE A 77 4.82 10.36 -0.90
CA PHE A 77 3.41 9.93 -0.85
C PHE A 77 2.58 10.92 -0.04
N THR A 78 1.37 11.23 -0.52
CA THR A 78 0.40 12.11 0.16
C THR A 78 -0.06 11.53 1.49
N GLY A 79 -0.13 10.20 1.56
CA GLY A 79 -0.59 9.49 2.75
C GLY A 79 -0.56 7.99 2.56
N VAL A 80 -1.40 7.31 3.34
CA VAL A 80 -1.54 5.85 3.31
C VAL A 80 -2.98 5.47 2.98
N GLY A 81 -3.15 4.40 2.21
CA GLY A 81 -4.43 3.74 1.99
C GLY A 81 -4.45 2.43 2.74
N VAL A 82 -5.24 2.32 3.80
CA VAL A 82 -5.40 1.08 4.56
C VAL A 82 -6.49 0.25 3.91
N VAL A 83 -6.16 -0.95 3.45
CA VAL A 83 -7.14 -1.88 2.91
C VAL A 83 -7.93 -2.49 4.06
N GLN A 84 -9.24 -2.26 4.05
CA GLN A 84 -10.18 -2.76 5.05
C GLN A 84 -10.74 -4.12 4.66
N ASP A 85 -10.92 -4.36 3.36
CA ASP A 85 -11.36 -5.64 2.82
C ASP A 85 -10.59 -5.95 1.51
N PRO A 86 -9.96 -7.12 1.39
CA PRO A 86 -9.19 -7.47 0.19
C PRO A 86 -10.07 -7.92 -1.00
N LEU A 87 -11.28 -8.42 -0.74
CA LEU A 87 -12.20 -8.94 -1.74
C LEU A 87 -13.06 -7.83 -2.35
N VAL A 88 -13.52 -6.90 -1.52
CA VAL A 88 -14.17 -5.66 -1.91
C VAL A 88 -13.17 -4.55 -1.61
N PRO A 89 -12.53 -3.91 -2.59
CA PRO A 89 -11.40 -2.99 -2.38
C PRO A 89 -11.85 -1.69 -1.69
N GLN A 90 -12.22 -1.78 -0.42
CA GLN A 90 -12.54 -0.68 0.46
C GLN A 90 -11.23 -0.22 1.09
N ILE A 91 -10.80 0.96 0.68
CA ILE A 91 -9.54 1.56 1.09
C ILE A 91 -9.87 2.81 1.89
N GLU A 92 -9.38 2.86 3.12
CA GLU A 92 -9.45 4.05 3.96
C GLU A 92 -8.19 4.89 3.73
N PHE A 93 -8.37 6.09 3.19
CA PHE A 93 -7.28 7.02 2.91
C PHE A 93 -7.03 7.91 4.12
N LEU A 94 -5.79 7.94 4.58
CA LEU A 94 -5.31 8.79 5.67
C LEU A 94 -4.21 9.69 5.12
N GLU A 95 -4.46 11.00 5.13
CA GLU A 95 -3.48 12.00 4.71
C GLU A 95 -2.39 12.20 5.77
N HIS A 96 -1.13 12.33 5.33
CA HIS A 96 -0.02 12.64 6.23
C HIS A 96 0.18 14.16 6.27
N GLY A 97 -0.49 14.82 7.22
CA GLY A 97 -0.35 16.26 7.51
C GLY A 97 0.84 16.62 8.39
#